data_AF-Q4CLF8-F1
#
_entry.id   AF-Q4CLF8-F1
#
_cell.length_a   1.000
_cell.length_b   1.000
_cell.length_c   1.000
_cell.angle_alpha   90.00
_cell.angle_beta   90.00
_cell.angle_gamma   90.00
#
_symmetry.space_group_name_H-M   'P 1'
#
loop_
_entity.id
_entity.type
_entity.pdbx_description
1 polymer ?
#
loop_
_entity_poly.entity_id
_entity_poly.type
_entity_poly.pdbx_seq_one_letter_code
_entity_poly.pdbx_strand_id
1 'polypeptide(L)'
;AALEEVEAALNARTEEIARRQLAGDRGYLDPAPAGVPLSLLPVDRDAPFQALEAKRAQLKKYPQRNAKSIRDVEDDLNDRAVELADEVKAVEREKFLNPKPNGVPIDDVPINNDGPFRDMEIQRLLLREEPVRNATAISNLEDAMNERAVELAANVLADGRAFLDPEPLGIPLDDLPLDKNEEFLAKEGAVSEIIREMPLNSANGILLKDKLLKIESSSNNKDVKDLRADYLDPEPEGRLIEDLLLDDDAEYMELEKRLFEAMNSPTNDPNVINFLKAELNERAHQVAKALNASERKDYLDSTPRGVPIDDLPLDTDEEFSKLEADRARLRQSPKRNQEEILSIEEALNVRARELAYEAICRDRNYLDDHPEGVPLELLPLNTDQLFQELEKERALILSTYPVSASKLSEKEKALNNRAHELAAEYKKSARAQYIREEEIPFSAEKLSLEYDIPFQELEARRFQLLTGKEEHRDHLITEIEEALTNRAKEIANIRQEEQRNFIDEYPLGVQLTSTPINKNAEFLQKEEELRQLRGKPQKQAEIASLEKELQAIVNAMAEKTTEENYPYIEANPKGIHIQHLQLDKDPKFLAMEQERRQLLEKDPRRNAREIAALEESMNARAQELAREKKL
;
A
#
# COMPACT_ATOMS: atom_id res chain seq x y z
N ALA A 1 60.49 85.78 30.42
CA ALA A 1 60.05 85.75 31.84
C ALA A 1 59.05 86.87 32.13
N ALA A 2 59.41 87.99 32.78
CA ALA A 2 58.40 88.98 33.24
C ALA A 2 57.52 89.60 32.13
N LEU A 3 58.07 89.88 30.94
CA LEU A 3 57.32 90.44 29.81
C LEU A 3 56.34 89.41 29.21
N GLU A 4 56.76 88.15 29.08
CA GLU A 4 55.89 87.04 28.68
C GLU A 4 54.80 86.76 29.72
N GLU A 5 55.10 86.91 31.02
CA GLU A 5 54.12 86.78 32.10
C GLU A 5 53.05 87.89 32.04
N VAL A 6 53.46 89.12 31.73
CA VAL A 6 52.54 90.26 31.55
C VAL A 6 51.70 90.10 30.27
N GLU A 7 52.31 89.69 29.15
CA GLU A 7 51.56 89.38 27.92
C GLU A 7 50.58 88.22 28.15
N ALA A 8 50.98 87.16 28.84
CA ALA A 8 50.11 86.05 29.20
C ALA A 8 48.98 86.50 30.14
N ALA A 9 49.25 87.36 31.12
CA ALA A 9 48.22 87.89 32.02
C ALA A 9 47.27 88.87 31.31
N LEU A 10 47.77 89.72 30.41
CA LEU A 10 46.94 90.59 29.58
C LEU A 10 46.07 89.77 28.64
N ASN A 11 46.63 88.76 27.95
CA ASN A 11 45.86 87.85 27.12
C ASN A 11 44.81 87.10 27.94
N ALA A 12 45.16 86.53 29.09
CA ALA A 12 44.22 85.86 29.98
C ALA A 12 43.10 86.80 30.46
N ARG A 13 43.41 88.07 30.75
CA ARG A 13 42.40 89.07 31.12
C ARG A 13 41.53 89.49 29.94
N THR A 14 42.11 89.57 28.74
CA THR A 14 41.37 89.88 27.52
C THR A 14 40.43 88.72 27.16
N GLU A 15 40.90 87.49 27.30
CA GLU A 15 40.10 86.27 27.20
C GLU A 15 39.00 86.20 28.28
N GLU A 16 39.29 86.58 29.53
CA GLU A 16 38.28 86.64 30.59
C GLU A 16 37.19 87.67 30.25
N ILE A 17 37.57 88.87 29.81
CA ILE A 17 36.62 89.92 29.38
C ILE A 17 35.81 89.43 28.17
N ALA A 18 36.46 88.78 27.20
CA ALA A 18 35.80 88.23 26.02
C ALA A 18 34.80 87.12 26.40
N ARG A 19 35.17 86.19 27.28
CA ARG A 19 34.26 85.14 27.77
C ARG A 19 33.08 85.73 28.53
N ARG A 20 33.31 86.74 29.38
CA ARG A 20 32.24 87.40 30.15
C ARG A 20 31.28 88.18 29.24
N GLN A 21 31.83 88.84 28.21
CA GLN A 21 31.06 89.50 27.16
C GLN A 21 30.24 88.48 26.37
N LEU A 22 30.85 87.41 25.85
CA LEU A 22 30.16 86.36 25.09
C LEU A 22 29.05 85.70 25.92
N ALA A 23 29.32 85.32 27.18
CA ALA A 23 28.33 84.72 28.06
C ALA A 23 27.14 85.65 28.33
N GLY A 24 27.37 86.96 28.49
CA GLY A 24 26.29 87.95 28.63
C GLY A 24 25.57 88.27 27.32
N ASP A 25 26.27 88.18 26.18
CA ASP A 25 25.77 88.62 24.89
C ASP A 25 25.01 87.54 24.12
N ARG A 26 25.21 86.26 24.48
CA ARG A 26 24.54 85.05 23.93
C ARG A 26 23.14 84.76 24.47
N GLY A 27 22.55 85.62 25.29
CA GLY A 27 21.21 85.41 25.86
C GLY A 27 20.03 85.37 24.86
N TYR A 28 20.29 85.62 23.57
CA TYR A 28 19.31 85.46 22.48
C TYR A 28 19.32 84.05 21.88
N LEU A 29 20.35 83.25 22.19
CA LEU A 29 20.44 81.88 21.72
C LEU A 29 19.52 81.00 22.57
N ASP A 30 18.90 80.02 21.92
CA ASP A 30 18.26 78.91 22.59
C ASP A 30 19.29 78.23 23.50
N PRO A 31 19.03 78.08 24.82
CA PRO A 31 19.95 77.40 25.72
C PRO A 31 20.16 75.92 25.38
N ALA A 32 19.23 75.30 24.64
CA ALA A 32 19.31 73.91 24.25
C ALA A 32 18.86 73.67 22.79
N PRO A 33 19.64 74.10 21.78
CA PRO A 33 19.32 73.88 20.37
C PRO A 33 19.14 72.38 20.07
N ALA A 34 17.99 72.02 19.48
CA ALA A 34 17.57 70.63 19.26
C ALA A 34 17.62 69.75 20.53
N GLY A 35 17.50 70.35 21.73
CA GLY A 35 17.62 69.69 23.03
C GLY A 35 19.06 69.52 23.55
N VAL A 36 20.09 69.84 22.75
CA VAL A 36 21.50 69.72 23.15
C VAL A 36 21.91 71.00 23.88
N PRO A 37 22.41 70.93 25.14
CA PRO A 37 22.89 72.11 25.85
C PRO A 37 23.95 72.87 25.03
N LEU A 38 23.80 74.19 24.92
CA LEU A 38 24.71 75.04 24.15
C LEU A 38 26.18 74.90 24.58
N SER A 39 26.43 74.52 25.85
CA SER A 39 27.79 74.25 26.38
C SER A 39 28.47 73.05 25.74
N LEU A 40 27.71 72.09 25.20
CA LEU A 40 28.25 70.92 24.52
C LEU A 40 28.53 71.17 23.03
N LEU A 41 28.00 72.27 22.47
CA LEU A 41 28.15 72.60 21.06
C LEU A 41 29.49 73.32 20.81
N PRO A 42 30.20 73.02 19.71
CA PRO A 42 31.47 73.66 19.37
C PRO A 42 31.29 75.07 18.77
N VAL A 43 30.37 75.88 19.30
CA VAL A 43 30.04 77.23 18.78
C VAL A 43 31.24 78.17 18.77
N ASP A 44 32.16 78.02 19.73
CA ASP A 44 33.39 78.81 19.80
C ASP A 44 34.43 78.39 18.75
N ARG A 45 34.24 77.24 18.09
CA ARG A 45 35.15 76.72 17.06
C ARG A 45 34.52 76.71 15.67
N ASP A 46 33.21 76.94 15.56
CA ASP A 46 32.49 77.00 14.29
C ASP A 46 32.72 78.35 13.60
N ALA A 47 33.45 78.33 12.48
CA ALA A 47 33.79 79.54 11.74
C ALA A 47 32.55 80.29 11.18
N PRO A 48 31.51 79.61 10.63
CA PRO A 48 30.25 80.25 10.26
C PRO A 48 29.56 80.96 11.43
N PHE A 49 29.46 80.30 12.59
CA PHE A 49 28.87 80.87 13.80
C PHE A 49 29.61 82.12 14.27
N GLN A 50 30.94 82.07 14.34
CA GLN A 50 31.77 83.22 14.69
C GLN A 50 31.57 84.41 13.73
N ALA A 51 31.41 84.15 12.43
CA ALA A 51 31.19 85.20 11.43
C ALA A 51 29.83 85.89 11.64
N LEU A 52 28.79 85.14 11.99
CA LEU A 52 27.47 85.69 12.32
C LEU A 52 27.50 86.45 13.66
N GLU A 53 28.20 85.96 14.68
CA GLU A 53 28.39 86.70 15.94
C GLU A 53 29.12 88.04 15.70
N ALA A 54 30.14 88.05 14.85
CA ALA A 54 30.85 89.27 14.46
C ALA A 54 29.93 90.25 13.72
N LYS A 55 29.08 89.76 12.80
CA LYS A 55 28.06 90.55 12.10
C LYS A 55 27.06 91.16 13.09
N ARG A 56 26.59 90.38 14.05
CA ARG A 56 25.68 90.85 15.12
C ARG A 56 26.33 91.94 15.98
N ALA A 57 27.58 91.73 16.39
CA ALA A 57 28.33 92.71 17.18
C ALA A 57 28.47 94.06 16.45
N GLN A 58 28.65 94.05 15.13
CA GLN A 58 28.65 95.27 14.32
C GLN A 58 27.27 95.95 14.29
N LEU A 59 26.20 95.18 14.12
CA LEU A 59 24.83 95.72 14.07
C LEU A 59 24.38 96.30 15.42
N LYS A 60 24.80 95.71 16.55
CA LYS A 60 24.51 96.21 17.91
C LYS A 60 25.11 97.58 18.22
N LYS A 61 26.00 98.13 17.38
CA LYS A 61 26.45 99.53 17.50
C LYS A 61 25.32 100.54 17.28
N TYR A 62 24.29 100.17 16.52
CA TYR A 62 23.10 101.01 16.25
C TYR A 62 21.82 100.18 16.42
N PRO A 63 21.49 99.73 17.64
CA PRO A 63 20.51 98.67 17.87
C PRO A 63 19.09 99.07 17.43
N GLN A 64 18.73 100.35 17.57
CA GLN A 64 17.40 100.86 17.16
C GLN A 64 17.21 100.88 15.64
N ARG A 65 18.25 101.27 14.88
CA ARG A 65 18.20 101.30 13.40
C ARG A 65 18.26 99.90 12.80
N ASN A 66 19.04 99.02 13.43
CA ASN A 66 19.34 97.69 12.94
C ASN A 66 18.45 96.61 13.56
N ALA A 67 17.39 96.97 14.30
CA ALA A 67 16.59 96.04 15.10
C ALA A 67 16.03 94.85 14.31
N LYS A 68 15.73 95.02 13.02
CA LYS A 68 15.33 93.92 12.14
C LYS A 68 16.53 93.03 11.80
N SER A 69 17.61 93.60 11.27
CA SER A 69 18.80 92.85 10.88
C SER A 69 19.51 92.16 12.04
N ILE A 70 19.40 92.70 13.27
CA ILE A 70 19.89 92.01 14.48
C ILE A 70 19.06 90.74 14.70
N ARG A 71 17.72 90.83 14.66
CA ARG A 71 16.85 89.64 14.77
C ARG A 71 17.14 88.63 13.68
N ASP A 72 17.23 89.06 12.41
CA ASP A 72 17.53 88.14 11.30
C ASP A 72 18.86 87.38 11.54
N VAL A 73 19.90 88.04 12.07
CA VAL A 73 21.18 87.38 12.40
C VAL A 73 21.08 86.53 13.68
N GLU A 74 20.28 86.93 14.66
CA GLU A 74 20.00 86.12 15.86
C GLU A 74 19.24 84.84 15.49
N ASP A 75 18.33 84.91 14.52
CA ASP A 75 17.63 83.76 13.94
C ASP A 75 18.63 82.87 13.18
N ASP A 76 19.47 83.42 12.28
CA ASP A 76 20.53 82.68 11.57
C ASP A 76 21.49 81.96 12.55
N LEU A 77 21.82 82.59 13.68
CA LEU A 77 22.68 82.01 14.72
C LEU A 77 22.00 80.87 15.46
N ASN A 78 20.71 81.00 15.76
CA ASN A 78 19.94 79.92 16.34
C ASN A 78 19.83 78.74 15.37
N ASP A 79 19.57 78.99 14.10
CA ASP A 79 19.52 77.97 13.05
C ASP A 79 20.87 77.23 12.93
N ARG A 80 22.00 77.95 12.89
CA ARG A 80 23.32 77.32 12.89
C ARG A 80 23.62 76.54 14.17
N ALA A 81 23.12 76.99 15.32
CA ALA A 81 23.26 76.24 16.57
C ALA A 81 22.48 74.91 16.51
N VAL A 82 21.31 74.89 15.87
CA VAL A 82 20.53 73.68 15.62
C VAL A 82 21.30 72.74 14.68
N GLU A 83 21.86 73.25 13.58
CA GLU A 83 22.69 72.43 12.66
C GLU A 83 23.88 71.79 13.40
N LEU A 84 24.61 72.56 14.22
CA LEU A 84 25.72 72.04 15.02
C LEU A 84 25.27 70.98 16.03
N ALA A 85 24.08 71.13 16.60
CA ALA A 85 23.51 70.12 17.50
C ALA A 85 23.24 68.80 16.77
N ASP A 86 22.68 68.88 15.55
CA ASP A 86 22.41 67.69 14.74
C ASP A 86 23.71 67.04 14.20
N GLU A 87 24.72 67.84 13.83
CA GLU A 87 26.06 67.34 13.47
C GLU A 87 26.71 66.58 14.64
N VAL A 88 26.65 67.12 15.86
CA VAL A 88 27.17 66.46 17.07
C VAL A 88 26.43 65.15 17.34
N LYS A 89 25.09 65.15 17.25
CA LYS A 89 24.29 63.93 17.39
C LYS A 89 24.68 62.87 16.37
N ALA A 90 24.76 63.23 15.09
CA ALA A 90 25.13 62.29 14.01
C ALA A 90 26.50 61.64 14.27
N VAL A 91 27.53 62.45 14.54
CA VAL A 91 28.89 61.96 14.83
C VAL A 91 28.93 61.09 16.09
N GLU A 92 28.12 61.40 17.10
CA GLU A 92 28.06 60.60 18.32
C GLU A 92 27.28 59.29 18.12
N ARG A 93 26.20 59.28 17.33
CA ARG A 93 25.43 58.07 16.99
C ARG A 93 26.31 57.02 16.32
N GLU A 94 27.13 57.40 15.35
CA GLU A 94 28.03 56.49 14.62
C GLU A 94 29.00 55.70 15.54
N LYS A 95 29.22 56.16 16.78
CA LYS A 95 30.18 55.55 17.70
C LYS A 95 29.62 54.33 18.43
N PHE A 96 28.30 54.19 18.57
CA PHE A 96 27.68 53.15 19.41
C PHE A 96 26.36 52.62 18.87
N LEU A 97 25.65 53.38 18.04
CA LEU A 97 24.33 53.00 17.55
C LEU A 97 24.46 51.99 16.41
N ASN A 98 23.70 50.91 16.48
CA ASN A 98 23.63 49.91 15.42
C ASN A 98 23.14 50.59 14.13
N PRO A 99 23.89 50.52 13.01
CA PRO A 99 23.48 51.13 11.75
C PRO A 99 22.28 50.44 11.10
N LYS A 100 21.95 49.20 11.50
CA LYS A 100 20.84 48.41 10.96
C LYS A 100 20.06 47.64 12.04
N PRO A 101 19.36 48.29 12.97
CA PRO A 101 18.48 47.61 13.94
C PRO A 101 17.41 46.77 13.21
N ASN A 102 17.26 45.49 13.58
CA ASN A 102 16.41 44.51 12.87
C ASN A 102 16.60 44.49 11.33
N GLY A 103 17.80 44.82 10.84
CA GLY A 103 18.08 44.90 9.40
C GLY A 103 17.62 46.19 8.71
N VAL A 104 16.82 47.02 9.39
CA VAL A 104 16.33 48.32 8.90
C VAL A 104 17.43 49.37 9.00
N PRO A 105 17.79 50.09 7.93
CA PRO A 105 18.75 51.21 8.01
C PRO A 105 18.36 52.22 9.10
N ILE A 106 19.31 52.63 9.93
CA ILE A 106 19.03 53.54 11.06
C ILE A 106 18.39 54.87 10.61
N ASP A 107 18.67 55.30 9.38
CA ASP A 107 18.07 56.49 8.77
C ASP A 107 16.57 56.34 8.47
N ASP A 108 16.06 55.11 8.35
CA ASP A 108 14.62 54.81 8.24
C ASP A 108 13.92 54.70 9.58
N VAL A 109 14.68 54.54 10.66
CA VAL A 109 14.12 54.42 12.00
C VAL A 109 13.81 55.82 12.53
N PRO A 110 12.57 56.11 12.99
CA PRO A 110 12.16 57.46 13.37
C PRO A 110 12.70 57.89 14.76
N ILE A 111 13.98 57.65 15.04
CA ILE A 111 14.66 57.99 16.29
C ILE A 111 14.61 59.49 16.62
N ASN A 112 14.62 60.35 15.60
CA ASN A 112 14.53 61.80 15.78
C ASN A 112 13.12 62.23 16.25
N ASN A 113 12.09 61.46 15.93
CA ASN A 113 10.71 61.74 16.33
C ASN A 113 10.35 61.10 17.68
N ASP A 114 11.13 60.11 18.15
CA ASP A 114 10.93 59.43 19.42
C ASP A 114 11.42 60.25 20.62
N GLY A 115 10.50 60.61 21.52
CA GLY A 115 10.82 61.37 22.74
C GLY A 115 11.82 60.65 23.66
N PRO A 116 11.56 59.39 24.06
CA PRO A 116 12.47 58.61 24.89
C PRO A 116 13.88 58.50 24.32
N PHE A 117 14.03 58.21 23.02
CA PHE A 117 15.34 58.15 22.38
C PHE A 117 16.08 59.48 22.46
N ARG A 118 15.41 60.60 22.14
CA ARG A 118 16.02 61.94 22.26
C ARG A 118 16.47 62.25 23.68
N ASP A 119 15.66 61.92 24.70
CA ASP A 119 16.01 62.18 26.09
C ASP A 119 17.26 61.38 26.52
N MET A 120 17.35 60.11 26.13
CA MET A 120 18.54 59.29 26.36
C MET A 120 19.77 59.81 25.60
N GLU A 121 19.58 60.27 24.36
CA GLU A 121 20.64 60.87 23.55
C GLU A 121 21.24 62.11 24.25
N ILE A 122 20.40 63.01 24.76
CA ILE A 122 20.88 64.20 25.49
C ILE A 122 21.56 63.81 26.81
N GLN A 123 21.01 62.85 27.56
CA GLN A 123 21.63 62.35 28.78
C GLN A 123 23.01 61.74 28.49
N ARG A 124 23.15 60.98 27.40
CA ARG A 124 24.43 60.43 26.97
C ARG A 124 25.42 61.55 26.65
N LEU A 125 25.01 62.56 25.89
CA LEU A 125 25.87 63.71 25.56
C LEU A 125 26.39 64.43 26.82
N LEU A 126 25.56 64.59 27.84
CA LEU A 126 25.97 65.17 29.13
C LEU A 126 26.98 64.27 29.88
N LEU A 127 26.72 62.97 29.95
CA LEU A 127 27.64 62.05 30.62
C LEU A 127 29.01 61.97 29.93
N ARG A 128 29.06 62.26 28.62
CA ARG A 128 30.29 62.28 27.81
C ARG A 128 31.24 63.42 28.13
N GLU A 129 30.87 64.41 28.94
CA GLU A 129 31.82 65.40 29.46
C GLU A 129 32.86 64.76 30.39
N GLU A 130 32.47 63.72 31.14
CA GLU A 130 33.36 62.94 32.02
C GLU A 130 33.30 61.44 31.68
N PRO A 131 33.78 61.02 30.48
CA PRO A 131 33.50 59.70 29.94
C PRO A 131 34.14 58.57 30.75
N VAL A 132 35.26 58.83 31.42
CA VAL A 132 35.95 57.85 32.28
C VAL A 132 35.17 57.61 33.57
N ARG A 133 34.65 58.67 34.20
CA ARG A 133 33.89 58.57 35.44
C ARG A 133 32.51 57.97 35.19
N ASN A 134 31.90 58.31 34.06
CA ASN A 134 30.53 57.91 33.71
C ASN A 134 30.48 56.66 32.81
N ALA A 135 31.58 55.92 32.65
CA ALA A 135 31.72 54.84 31.68
C ALA A 135 30.57 53.80 31.75
N THR A 136 30.19 53.36 32.95
CA THR A 136 29.10 52.38 33.12
C THR A 136 27.73 52.95 32.79
N ALA A 137 27.45 54.20 33.17
CA ALA A 137 26.20 54.87 32.85
C ALA A 137 26.07 55.15 31.34
N ILE A 138 27.18 55.50 30.68
CA ILE A 138 27.23 55.65 29.22
C ILE A 138 26.92 54.32 28.55
N SER A 139 27.61 53.22 28.93
CA SER A 139 27.36 51.89 28.36
C SER A 139 25.90 51.47 28.49
N ASN A 140 25.30 51.64 29.68
CA ASN A 140 23.90 51.28 29.90
C ASN A 140 22.94 52.13 29.04
N LEU A 141 23.24 53.41 28.82
CA LEU A 141 22.45 54.25 27.92
C LEU A 141 22.65 53.85 26.46
N GLU A 142 23.86 53.47 26.05
CA GLU A 142 24.13 52.99 24.69
C GLU A 142 23.36 51.70 24.40
N ASP A 143 23.32 50.76 25.35
CA ASP A 143 22.52 49.54 25.27
C ASP A 143 21.02 49.88 25.19
N ALA A 144 20.50 50.72 26.10
CA ALA A 144 19.09 51.14 26.10
C ALA A 144 18.68 51.91 24.83
N MET A 145 19.56 52.74 24.28
CA MET A 145 19.31 53.44 23.02
C MET A 145 19.29 52.48 21.83
N ASN A 146 20.16 51.46 21.82
CA ASN A 146 20.13 50.41 20.80
C ASN A 146 18.87 49.55 20.92
N GLU A 147 18.47 49.17 22.13
CA GLU A 147 17.20 48.45 22.39
C GLU A 147 16.00 49.29 21.90
N ARG A 148 15.98 50.59 22.19
CA ARG A 148 14.91 51.48 21.71
C ARG A 148 14.92 51.62 20.19
N ALA A 149 16.09 51.68 19.55
CA ALA A 149 16.19 51.68 18.09
C ALA A 149 15.68 50.38 17.49
N VAL A 150 15.91 49.23 18.14
CA VAL A 150 15.34 47.93 17.76
C VAL A 150 13.82 47.91 17.89
N GLU A 151 13.25 48.44 18.98
CA GLU A 151 11.79 48.56 19.14
C GLU A 151 11.16 49.45 18.05
N LEU A 152 11.79 50.58 17.75
CA LEU A 152 11.33 51.48 16.70
C LEU A 152 11.45 50.85 15.30
N ALA A 153 12.54 50.13 15.05
CA ALA A 153 12.71 49.38 13.80
C ALA A 153 11.65 48.28 13.66
N ALA A 154 11.30 47.58 14.74
CA ALA A 154 10.23 46.59 14.72
C ALA A 154 8.88 47.21 14.34
N ASN A 155 8.57 48.41 14.83
CA ASN A 155 7.35 49.13 14.42
C ASN A 155 7.38 49.52 12.94
N VAL A 156 8.54 49.95 12.42
CA VAL A 156 8.72 50.26 10.99
C VAL A 156 8.52 49.00 10.14
N LEU A 157 9.06 47.86 10.57
CA LEU A 157 8.83 46.57 9.90
C LEU A 157 7.35 46.19 9.94
N ALA A 158 6.68 46.28 11.09
CA ALA A 158 5.26 45.96 11.22
C ALA A 158 4.38 46.83 10.30
N ASP A 159 4.61 48.15 10.28
CA ASP A 159 3.91 49.08 9.39
C ASP A 159 4.23 48.80 7.90
N GLY A 160 5.50 48.51 7.62
CA GLY A 160 5.98 48.16 6.28
C GLY A 160 5.42 46.84 5.76
N ARG A 161 5.19 45.88 6.65
CA ARG A 161 4.68 44.54 6.37
C ARG A 161 3.16 44.42 6.44
N ALA A 162 2.45 45.47 6.89
CA ALA A 162 0.99 45.47 7.05
C ALA A 162 0.17 45.18 5.77
N PHE A 163 0.80 45.17 4.59
CA PHE A 163 0.16 44.79 3.33
C PHE A 163 0.32 43.31 2.96
N LEU A 164 1.21 42.59 3.65
CA LEU A 164 1.39 41.14 3.48
C LEU A 164 0.23 40.40 4.14
N ASP A 165 0.07 39.11 3.81
CA ASP A 165 -0.86 38.28 4.57
C ASP A 165 -0.41 38.29 6.04
N PRO A 166 -1.31 38.52 7.02
CA PRO A 166 -0.95 38.41 8.43
C PRO A 166 -0.58 36.99 8.85
N GLU A 167 -1.13 35.97 8.17
CA GLU A 167 -0.88 34.55 8.46
C GLU A 167 -0.53 33.76 7.18
N PRO A 168 0.57 34.08 6.49
CA PRO A 168 1.01 33.35 5.32
C PRO A 168 1.24 31.88 5.60
N LEU A 169 0.67 31.02 4.74
CA LEU A 169 0.67 29.57 4.96
C LEU A 169 0.06 29.22 6.34
N GLY A 170 -0.85 30.04 6.88
CA GLY A 170 -1.41 29.88 8.22
C GLY A 170 -0.44 30.21 9.37
N ILE A 171 0.76 30.71 9.08
CA ILE A 171 1.81 31.01 10.05
C ILE A 171 1.82 32.52 10.29
N PRO A 172 1.70 33.01 11.54
CA PRO A 172 1.81 34.44 11.82
C PRO A 172 3.08 35.04 11.20
N LEU A 173 2.95 36.19 10.54
CA LEU A 173 4.06 36.83 9.82
C LEU A 173 5.29 37.09 10.71
N ASP A 174 5.06 37.41 11.99
CA ASP A 174 6.10 37.64 12.99
C ASP A 174 6.87 36.37 13.39
N ASP A 175 6.30 35.19 13.13
CA ASP A 175 6.91 33.89 13.41
C ASP A 175 7.71 33.36 12.21
N LEU A 176 7.53 33.94 11.02
CA LEU A 176 8.34 33.61 9.86
C LEU A 176 9.75 34.21 10.00
N PRO A 177 10.82 33.47 9.63
CA PRO A 177 12.19 33.96 9.68
C PRO A 177 12.52 34.92 8.54
N LEU A 178 11.62 35.86 8.21
CA LEU A 178 11.76 36.84 7.12
C LEU A 178 13.02 37.69 7.30
N ASP A 179 13.37 37.99 8.56
CA ASP A 179 14.56 38.78 8.92
C ASP A 179 15.88 38.02 8.68
N LYS A 180 15.82 36.72 8.37
CA LYS A 180 16.98 35.91 7.97
C LYS A 180 17.01 35.65 6.47
N ASN A 181 15.92 35.92 5.76
CA ASN A 181 15.81 35.67 4.34
C ASN A 181 16.40 36.84 3.54
N GLU A 182 17.62 36.65 3.03
CA GLU A 182 18.36 37.69 2.30
C GLU A 182 17.61 38.21 1.06
N GLU A 183 16.85 37.35 0.36
CA GLU A 183 16.08 37.77 -0.82
C GLU A 183 14.89 38.65 -0.43
N PHE A 184 14.19 38.29 0.65
CA PHE A 184 13.10 39.08 1.21
C PHE A 184 13.62 40.46 1.67
N LEU A 185 14.69 40.48 2.48
CA LEU A 185 15.30 41.73 2.97
C LEU A 185 15.78 42.64 1.84
N ALA A 186 16.38 42.08 0.77
CA ALA A 186 16.82 42.87 -0.37
C ALA A 186 15.64 43.54 -1.10
N LYS A 187 14.49 42.86 -1.22
CA LYS A 187 13.27 43.43 -1.82
C LYS A 187 12.57 44.40 -0.87
N GLU A 188 12.51 44.10 0.42
CA GLU A 188 11.98 45.01 1.45
C GLU A 188 12.78 46.33 1.47
N GLY A 189 14.11 46.24 1.47
CA GLY A 189 14.98 47.42 1.32
C GLY A 189 14.74 48.19 0.02
N ALA A 190 14.57 47.49 -1.11
CA ALA A 190 14.24 48.15 -2.37
C ALA A 190 12.85 48.83 -2.35
N VAL A 191 11.87 48.27 -1.63
CA VAL A 191 10.57 48.92 -1.40
C VAL A 191 10.77 50.17 -0.56
N SER A 192 11.53 50.11 0.54
CA SER A 192 11.81 51.27 1.38
C SER A 192 12.47 52.42 0.61
N GLU A 193 13.47 52.12 -0.24
CA GLU A 193 14.09 53.14 -1.09
C GLU A 193 13.10 53.76 -2.09
N ILE A 194 12.17 52.97 -2.66
CA ILE A 194 11.13 53.50 -3.54
C ILE A 194 10.12 54.36 -2.77
N ILE A 195 9.75 53.96 -1.54
CA ILE A 195 8.83 54.71 -0.68
C ILE A 195 9.39 56.10 -0.35
N ARG A 196 10.71 56.21 -0.12
CA ARG A 196 11.37 57.50 0.11
C ARG A 196 11.24 58.45 -1.08
N GLU A 197 11.37 57.94 -2.30
CA GLU A 197 11.37 58.75 -3.52
C GLU A 197 9.96 58.98 -4.10
N MET A 198 9.03 58.03 -3.93
CA MET A 198 7.74 58.03 -4.61
C MET A 198 6.64 57.31 -3.80
N PRO A 199 5.35 57.71 -3.96
CA PRO A 199 4.24 57.03 -3.31
C PRO A 199 4.11 55.54 -3.71
N LEU A 200 3.73 54.70 -2.74
CA LEU A 200 3.49 53.24 -2.90
C LEU A 200 2.50 52.88 -4.01
N ASN A 201 1.55 53.77 -4.31
CA ASN A 201 0.54 53.56 -5.35
C ASN A 201 1.09 53.78 -6.77
N SER A 202 2.37 54.12 -6.90
CA SER A 202 3.07 54.11 -8.19
C SER A 202 3.17 52.69 -8.73
N ALA A 203 3.25 52.55 -10.06
CA ALA A 203 3.32 51.24 -10.72
C ALA A 203 4.47 50.35 -10.21
N ASN A 204 5.63 50.96 -9.89
CA ASN A 204 6.79 50.24 -9.34
C ASN A 204 6.52 49.74 -7.91
N GLY A 205 5.89 50.56 -7.06
CA GLY A 205 5.51 50.17 -5.69
C GLY A 205 4.52 49.01 -5.67
N ILE A 206 3.51 49.03 -6.56
CA ILE A 206 2.56 47.93 -6.72
C ILE A 206 3.28 46.65 -7.20
N LEU A 207 4.17 46.77 -8.20
CA LEU A 207 4.92 45.61 -8.73
C LEU A 207 5.85 44.98 -7.70
N LEU A 208 6.51 45.76 -6.85
CA LEU A 208 7.33 45.18 -5.78
C LEU A 208 6.49 44.58 -4.65
N LYS A 209 5.36 45.21 -4.28
CA LYS A 209 4.42 44.61 -3.32
C LYS A 209 3.92 43.25 -3.81
N ASP A 210 3.52 43.15 -5.08
CA ASP A 210 3.14 41.88 -5.71
C ASP A 210 4.29 40.85 -5.71
N LYS A 211 5.54 41.30 -5.89
CA LYS A 211 6.72 40.42 -5.81
C LYS A 211 7.03 39.95 -4.38
N LEU A 212 6.80 40.79 -3.37
CA LEU A 212 6.97 40.40 -1.97
C LEU A 212 5.90 39.39 -1.55
N LEU A 213 4.63 39.63 -1.93
CA LEU A 213 3.54 38.68 -1.74
C LEU A 213 3.86 37.32 -2.36
N LYS A 214 4.42 37.30 -3.57
CA LYS A 214 4.81 36.04 -4.26
C LYS A 214 5.93 35.25 -3.59
N ILE A 215 6.89 35.89 -2.92
CA ILE A 215 7.92 35.14 -2.16
C ILE A 215 7.25 34.43 -0.99
N GLU A 216 6.38 35.16 -0.29
CA GLU A 216 5.69 34.67 0.90
C GLU A 216 4.80 33.46 0.56
N SER A 217 4.04 33.52 -0.53
CA SER A 217 3.15 32.41 -0.91
C SER A 217 3.84 31.25 -1.65
N SER A 218 5.16 31.30 -1.88
CA SER A 218 5.83 30.23 -2.62
C SER A 218 6.22 29.09 -1.67
N SER A 219 5.56 27.93 -1.77
CA SER A 219 5.99 26.64 -1.20
C SER A 219 7.44 26.26 -1.54
N ASN A 220 8.03 26.94 -2.54
CA ASN A 220 9.43 26.87 -2.89
C ASN A 220 10.36 27.70 -2.00
N ASN A 221 9.86 28.33 -0.94
CA ASN A 221 10.69 29.00 0.04
C ASN A 221 11.64 27.97 0.66
N LYS A 222 12.94 28.13 0.37
CA LYS A 222 14.00 27.25 0.86
C LYS A 222 13.92 27.07 2.37
N ASP A 223 13.55 28.11 3.10
CA ASP A 223 13.45 28.08 4.55
C ASP A 223 12.31 27.16 5.01
N VAL A 224 11.15 27.21 4.33
CA VAL A 224 10.00 26.32 4.61
C VAL A 224 10.36 24.87 4.26
N LYS A 225 11.04 24.64 3.14
CA LYS A 225 11.52 23.30 2.77
C LYS A 225 12.52 22.74 3.78
N ASP A 226 13.51 23.54 4.16
CA ASP A 226 14.52 23.14 5.13
C ASP A 226 13.89 22.89 6.51
N LEU A 227 12.84 23.63 6.87
CA LEU A 227 12.07 23.41 8.11
C LEU A 227 11.25 22.11 8.05
N ARG A 228 10.49 21.89 6.97
CA ARG A 228 9.67 20.68 6.76
C ARG A 228 10.53 19.42 6.68
N ALA A 229 11.74 19.51 6.13
CA ALA A 229 12.68 18.39 6.05
C ALA A 229 13.14 17.84 7.41
N ASP A 230 12.92 18.56 8.52
CA ASP A 230 13.23 18.07 9.88
C ASP A 230 12.21 17.04 10.38
N TYR A 231 10.97 17.06 9.87
CA TYR A 231 9.89 16.24 10.41
C TYR A 231 9.01 15.53 9.37
N LEU A 232 9.13 15.89 8.08
CA LEU A 232 8.47 15.16 7.00
C LEU A 232 9.41 14.14 6.38
N ASP A 233 8.87 12.95 6.11
CA ASP A 233 9.52 11.98 5.26
C ASP A 233 9.72 12.58 3.86
N PRO A 234 10.86 12.32 3.17
CA PRO A 234 11.14 12.95 1.89
C PRO A 234 10.23 12.45 0.76
N GLU A 235 9.75 11.20 0.88
CA GLU A 235 8.91 10.54 -0.10
C GLU A 235 7.74 9.77 0.54
N PRO A 236 6.78 10.45 1.21
CA PRO A 236 5.59 9.81 1.77
C PRO A 236 4.85 9.04 0.69
N GLU A 237 4.67 7.73 0.90
CA GLU A 237 4.06 6.81 -0.07
C GLU A 237 4.68 6.89 -1.48
N GLY A 238 5.99 7.17 -1.55
CA GLY A 238 6.75 7.29 -2.79
C GLY A 238 6.53 8.57 -3.59
N ARG A 239 5.81 9.56 -3.03
CA ARG A 239 5.54 10.87 -3.65
C ARG A 239 6.48 11.93 -3.09
N LEU A 240 6.96 12.83 -3.94
CA LEU A 240 7.71 14.00 -3.46
C LEU A 240 6.78 14.96 -2.72
N ILE A 241 7.28 15.60 -1.66
CA ILE A 241 6.53 16.58 -0.86
C ILE A 241 5.98 17.71 -1.73
N GLU A 242 6.73 18.16 -2.75
CA GLU A 242 6.29 19.21 -3.67
C GLU A 242 5.07 18.83 -4.50
N ASP A 243 4.90 17.54 -4.82
CA ASP A 243 3.79 17.05 -5.62
C ASP A 243 2.51 16.87 -4.79
N LEU A 244 2.62 16.90 -3.45
CA LEU A 244 1.47 16.75 -2.55
C LEU A 244 0.65 18.03 -2.39
N LEU A 245 1.20 19.19 -2.77
CA LEU A 245 0.56 20.50 -2.62
C LEU A 245 -0.01 20.71 -1.20
N LEU A 246 0.80 20.40 -0.17
CA LEU A 246 0.37 20.44 1.23
C LEU A 246 -0.17 21.82 1.67
N ASP A 247 0.27 22.88 1.00
CA ASP A 247 -0.19 24.25 1.25
C ASP A 247 -1.68 24.45 0.91
N ASP A 248 -2.22 23.63 0.01
CA ASP A 248 -3.65 23.62 -0.33
C ASP A 248 -4.48 22.74 0.64
N ASP A 249 -3.83 21.96 1.51
CA ASP A 249 -4.49 21.10 2.48
C ASP A 249 -4.76 21.83 3.81
N ALA A 250 -6.02 22.24 4.01
CA ALA A 250 -6.41 23.04 5.18
C ALA A 250 -6.15 22.34 6.53
N GLU A 251 -6.24 21.01 6.60
CA GLU A 251 -5.96 20.26 7.83
C GLU A 251 -4.46 20.27 8.15
N TYR A 252 -3.62 20.12 7.14
CA TYR A 252 -2.17 20.24 7.26
C TYR A 252 -1.78 21.64 7.74
N MET A 253 -2.30 22.69 7.12
CA MET A 253 -1.96 24.08 7.51
C MET A 253 -2.38 24.40 8.95
N GLU A 254 -3.53 23.90 9.40
CA GLU A 254 -3.98 24.07 10.78
C GLU A 254 -3.10 23.31 11.78
N LEU A 255 -2.57 22.14 11.42
CA LEU A 255 -1.56 21.44 12.24
C LEU A 255 -0.22 22.18 12.26
N GLU A 256 0.18 22.76 11.13
CA GLU A 256 1.43 23.52 11.00
C GLU A 256 1.36 24.77 11.89
N LYS A 257 0.25 25.51 11.85
CA LYS A 257 -0.03 26.63 12.75
C LYS A 257 0.11 26.25 14.23
N ARG A 258 -0.47 25.12 14.65
CA ARG A 258 -0.33 24.63 16.04
C ARG A 258 1.10 24.26 16.39
N LEU A 259 1.87 23.72 15.44
CA LEU A 259 3.28 23.44 15.66
C LEU A 259 4.04 24.72 15.96
N PHE A 260 3.82 25.79 15.18
CA PHE A 260 4.42 27.10 15.42
C PHE A 260 4.00 27.69 16.77
N GLU A 261 2.71 27.71 17.08
CA GLU A 261 2.21 28.16 18.39
C GLU A 261 2.85 27.39 19.55
N ALA A 262 3.04 26.08 19.40
CA ALA A 262 3.68 25.24 20.41
C ALA A 262 5.19 25.53 20.56
N MET A 263 5.89 25.80 19.44
CA MET A 263 7.30 26.19 19.44
C MET A 263 7.53 27.57 20.06
N ASN A 264 6.59 28.50 19.84
CA ASN A 264 6.66 29.89 20.33
C ASN A 264 6.04 30.06 21.73
N SER A 265 5.33 29.05 22.23
CA SER A 265 4.77 29.04 23.58
C SER A 265 5.88 29.15 24.65
N PRO A 266 5.65 29.89 25.76
CA PRO A 266 6.59 29.95 26.89
C PRO A 266 6.94 28.59 27.50
N THR A 267 6.04 27.61 27.38
CA THR A 267 6.29 26.24 27.87
C THR A 267 7.22 25.46 26.95
N ASN A 268 7.15 25.71 25.64
CA ASN A 268 7.91 25.03 24.58
C ASN A 268 8.07 23.52 24.86
N ASP A 269 6.93 22.83 25.07
CA ASP A 269 6.94 21.43 25.51
C ASP A 269 7.40 20.50 24.38
N PRO A 270 8.57 19.84 24.50
CA PRO A 270 9.10 19.00 23.45
C PRO A 270 8.18 17.83 23.07
N ASN A 271 7.36 17.34 24.01
CA ASN A 271 6.45 16.24 23.73
C ASN A 271 5.32 16.67 22.80
N VAL A 272 4.76 17.86 23.03
CA VAL A 272 3.69 18.43 22.20
C VAL A 272 4.21 18.73 20.80
N ILE A 273 5.42 19.31 20.71
CA ILE A 273 6.07 19.63 19.43
C ILE A 273 6.35 18.37 18.62
N ASN A 274 6.94 17.34 19.24
CA ASN A 274 7.22 16.08 18.54
C ASN A 274 5.93 15.33 18.15
N PHE A 275 4.88 15.42 18.96
CA PHE A 275 3.57 14.87 18.61
C PHE A 275 2.99 15.57 17.37
N LEU A 276 2.99 16.91 17.34
CA LEU A 276 2.50 17.68 16.19
C LEU A 276 3.33 17.44 14.93
N LYS A 277 4.65 17.29 15.05
CA LYS A 277 5.53 16.86 13.96
C LYS A 277 5.13 15.50 13.38
N ALA A 278 4.83 14.52 14.24
CA ALA A 278 4.39 13.20 13.81
C ALA A 278 3.01 13.26 13.11
N GLU A 279 2.07 14.05 13.64
CA GLU A 279 0.75 14.24 13.02
C GLU A 279 0.84 14.93 11.65
N LEU A 280 1.76 15.91 11.49
CA LEU A 280 2.03 16.54 10.20
C LEU A 280 2.60 15.55 9.18
N ASN A 281 3.54 14.70 9.60
CA ASN A 281 4.07 13.66 8.73
C ASN A 281 2.98 12.66 8.33
N GLU A 282 2.18 12.19 9.30
CA GLU A 282 1.05 11.29 9.03
C GLU A 282 0.04 11.93 8.09
N ARG A 283 -0.25 13.24 8.23
CA ARG A 283 -1.12 13.94 7.29
C ARG A 283 -0.52 13.98 5.87
N ALA A 284 0.78 14.21 5.73
CA ALA A 284 1.44 14.14 4.42
C ALA A 284 1.31 12.74 3.79
N HIS A 285 1.45 11.68 4.59
CA HIS A 285 1.18 10.30 4.15
C HIS A 285 -0.27 10.10 3.71
N GLN A 286 -1.25 10.62 4.45
CA GLN A 286 -2.67 10.52 4.07
C GLN A 286 -2.97 11.20 2.73
N VAL A 287 -2.42 12.41 2.52
CA VAL A 287 -2.55 13.12 1.23
C VAL A 287 -1.90 12.32 0.11
N ALA A 288 -0.70 11.76 0.35
CA ALA A 288 -0.01 10.91 -0.63
C ALA A 288 -0.79 9.63 -0.97
N LYS A 289 -1.37 8.93 0.03
CA LYS A 289 -2.25 7.76 -0.18
C LYS A 289 -3.48 8.14 -0.99
N ALA A 290 -4.12 9.27 -0.69
CA ALA A 290 -5.29 9.74 -1.42
C ALA A 290 -4.96 10.03 -2.89
N LEU A 291 -3.81 10.64 -3.16
CA LEU A 291 -3.34 10.87 -4.54
C LEU A 291 -3.08 9.54 -5.26
N ASN A 292 -2.38 8.60 -4.62
CA ASN A 292 -2.17 7.26 -5.17
C ASN A 292 -3.51 6.55 -5.48
N ALA A 293 -4.45 6.57 -4.53
CA ALA A 293 -5.78 5.99 -4.70
C ALA A 293 -6.56 6.61 -5.87
N SER A 294 -6.45 7.93 -6.07
CA SER A 294 -7.13 8.64 -7.16
C SER A 294 -6.68 8.23 -8.56
N GLU A 295 -5.45 7.70 -8.67
CA GLU A 295 -4.84 7.24 -9.93
C GLU A 295 -5.11 5.75 -10.21
N ARG A 296 -5.66 4.97 -9.25
CA ARG A 296 -5.89 3.52 -9.41
C ARG A 296 -6.71 3.17 -10.66
N LYS A 297 -7.69 4.00 -10.99
CA LYS A 297 -8.56 3.84 -12.18
C LYS A 297 -7.79 3.81 -13.51
N ASP A 298 -6.55 4.30 -13.54
CA ASP A 298 -5.76 4.38 -14.77
C ASP A 298 -5.01 3.08 -15.09
N TYR A 299 -4.80 2.20 -14.11
CA TYR A 299 -3.97 0.99 -14.26
C TYR A 299 -4.54 -0.26 -13.59
N LEU A 300 -5.48 -0.14 -12.66
CA LEU A 300 -6.05 -1.26 -11.92
C LEU A 300 -7.33 -1.76 -12.61
N ASP A 301 -7.48 -3.08 -12.75
CA ASP A 301 -8.75 -3.71 -13.11
C ASP A 301 -9.81 -3.30 -12.08
N SER A 302 -10.95 -2.76 -12.51
CA SER A 302 -12.02 -2.30 -11.62
C SER A 302 -12.74 -3.43 -10.89
N THR A 303 -12.66 -4.65 -11.42
CA THR A 303 -13.41 -5.81 -10.90
C THR A 303 -12.54 -7.08 -10.88
N PRO A 304 -11.42 -7.10 -10.15
CA PRO A 304 -10.56 -8.28 -10.02
C PRO A 304 -11.39 -9.48 -9.55
N ARG A 305 -11.42 -10.55 -10.35
CA ARG A 305 -12.25 -11.75 -10.12
C ARG A 305 -13.75 -11.45 -9.95
N GLY A 306 -14.23 -10.33 -10.48
CA GLY A 306 -15.62 -9.87 -10.36
C GLY A 306 -15.94 -9.12 -9.06
N VAL A 307 -14.97 -8.94 -8.16
CA VAL A 307 -15.14 -8.16 -6.92
C VAL A 307 -14.76 -6.70 -7.21
N PRO A 308 -15.63 -5.70 -6.94
CA PRO A 308 -15.27 -4.29 -7.09
C PRO A 308 -14.03 -3.93 -6.27
N ILE A 309 -13.11 -3.15 -6.86
CA ILE A 309 -11.88 -2.71 -6.15
C ILE A 309 -12.16 -1.91 -4.87
N ASP A 310 -13.29 -1.18 -4.82
CA ASP A 310 -13.70 -0.40 -3.67
C ASP A 310 -14.10 -1.27 -2.46
N ASP A 311 -14.42 -2.56 -2.72
CA ASP A 311 -14.73 -3.54 -1.67
C ASP A 311 -13.47 -4.27 -1.16
N LEU A 312 -12.30 -4.01 -1.76
CA LEU A 312 -11.03 -4.61 -1.38
C LEU A 312 -10.26 -3.76 -0.37
N PRO A 313 -9.53 -4.39 0.59
CA PRO A 313 -8.78 -3.68 1.63
C PRO A 313 -7.43 -3.13 1.14
N LEU A 314 -7.41 -2.47 -0.03
CA LEU A 314 -6.17 -2.03 -0.72
C LEU A 314 -5.34 -1.07 0.13
N ASP A 315 -5.96 -0.11 0.80
CA ASP A 315 -5.27 0.91 1.61
C ASP A 315 -4.65 0.36 2.90
N THR A 316 -5.10 -0.81 3.33
CA THR A 316 -4.59 -1.49 4.53
C THR A 316 -3.65 -2.66 4.20
N ASP A 317 -3.55 -3.04 2.91
CA ASP A 317 -2.65 -4.11 2.48
C ASP A 317 -1.22 -3.57 2.35
N GLU A 318 -0.30 -4.13 3.15
CA GLU A 318 1.08 -3.66 3.20
C GLU A 318 1.86 -3.95 1.91
N GLU A 319 1.58 -5.06 1.23
CA GLU A 319 2.24 -5.42 -0.02
C GLU A 319 1.80 -4.50 -1.16
N PHE A 320 0.48 -4.26 -1.26
CA PHE A 320 -0.09 -3.32 -2.21
C PHE A 320 0.44 -1.91 -1.98
N SER A 321 0.48 -1.44 -0.73
CA SER A 321 0.99 -0.11 -0.37
C SER A 321 2.45 0.08 -0.80
N LYS A 322 3.31 -0.92 -0.61
CA LYS A 322 4.72 -0.88 -1.05
C LYS A 322 4.85 -0.79 -2.57
N LEU A 323 4.08 -1.60 -3.30
CA LEU A 323 4.05 -1.58 -4.77
C LEU A 323 3.52 -0.24 -5.30
N GLU A 324 2.53 0.34 -4.64
CA GLU A 324 1.95 1.63 -5.02
C GLU A 324 2.96 2.78 -4.79
N ALA A 325 3.72 2.73 -3.70
CA ALA A 325 4.82 3.66 -3.45
C ALA A 325 5.97 3.51 -4.46
N ASP A 326 6.33 2.28 -4.84
CA ASP A 326 7.31 2.05 -5.91
C ASP A 326 6.82 2.60 -7.25
N ARG A 327 5.53 2.41 -7.58
CA ARG A 327 4.92 3.00 -8.77
C ARG A 327 5.03 4.53 -8.73
N ALA A 328 4.68 5.17 -7.60
CA ALA A 328 4.75 6.63 -7.44
C ALA A 328 6.18 7.17 -7.71
N ARG A 329 7.20 6.51 -7.15
CA ARG A 329 8.62 6.85 -7.44
C ARG A 329 8.95 6.74 -8.92
N LEU A 330 8.57 5.65 -9.58
CA LEU A 330 8.87 5.47 -11.01
C LEU A 330 8.14 6.49 -11.89
N ARG A 331 6.95 6.92 -11.48
CA ARG A 331 6.12 7.92 -12.18
C ARG A 331 6.70 9.33 -12.18
N GLN A 332 7.71 9.61 -11.35
CA GLN A 332 8.50 10.85 -11.45
C GLN A 332 9.22 10.97 -12.82
N SER A 333 9.54 9.83 -13.46
CA SER A 333 10.22 9.78 -14.77
C SER A 333 9.56 8.75 -15.72
N PRO A 334 8.31 8.98 -16.15
CA PRO A 334 7.46 7.94 -16.73
C PRO A 334 7.95 7.46 -18.10
N LYS A 335 8.63 8.34 -18.86
CA LYS A 335 9.20 7.96 -20.17
C LYS A 335 10.42 7.06 -20.04
N ARG A 336 11.18 7.23 -18.95
CA ARG A 336 12.41 6.44 -18.72
C ARG A 336 12.08 5.08 -18.11
N ASN A 337 11.06 5.04 -17.25
CA ASN A 337 10.71 3.89 -16.43
C ASN A 337 9.47 3.14 -16.97
N GLN A 338 9.22 3.21 -18.28
CA GLN A 338 7.96 2.73 -18.86
C GLN A 338 7.75 1.23 -18.65
N GLU A 339 8.79 0.42 -18.84
CA GLU A 339 8.70 -1.04 -18.71
C GLU A 339 8.52 -1.44 -17.23
N GLU A 340 9.22 -0.76 -16.33
CA GLU A 340 9.13 -0.99 -14.88
C GLU A 340 7.77 -0.58 -14.32
N ILE A 341 7.21 0.55 -14.79
CA ILE A 341 5.85 0.97 -14.42
C ILE A 341 4.84 -0.10 -14.84
N LEU A 342 4.91 -0.60 -16.08
CA LEU A 342 4.01 -1.66 -16.54
C LEU A 342 4.17 -2.95 -15.73
N SER A 343 5.41 -3.31 -15.36
CA SER A 343 5.67 -4.48 -14.53
C SER A 343 5.08 -4.35 -13.12
N ILE A 344 5.17 -3.16 -12.51
CA ILE A 344 4.58 -2.91 -11.18
C ILE A 344 3.06 -2.84 -11.26
N GLU A 345 2.50 -2.24 -12.32
CA GLU A 345 1.06 -2.19 -12.54
C GLU A 345 0.48 -3.61 -12.72
N GLU A 346 1.17 -4.52 -13.39
CA GLU A 346 0.79 -5.94 -13.41
C GLU A 346 0.88 -6.59 -12.02
N ALA A 347 1.94 -6.31 -11.24
CA ALA A 347 2.06 -6.83 -9.88
C ALA A 347 0.95 -6.33 -8.95
N LEU A 348 0.55 -5.06 -9.07
CA LEU A 348 -0.60 -4.49 -8.36
C LEU A 348 -1.91 -5.19 -8.75
N ASN A 349 -2.12 -5.47 -10.04
CA ASN A 349 -3.26 -6.24 -10.51
C ASN A 349 -3.23 -7.71 -10.03
N VAL A 350 -2.06 -8.35 -9.96
CA VAL A 350 -1.91 -9.69 -9.35
C VAL A 350 -2.33 -9.64 -7.89
N ARG A 351 -1.80 -8.68 -7.11
CA ARG A 351 -2.13 -8.54 -5.69
C ARG A 351 -3.60 -8.25 -5.46
N ALA A 352 -4.20 -7.37 -6.26
CA ALA A 352 -5.64 -7.10 -6.19
C ALA A 352 -6.49 -8.36 -6.50
N ARG A 353 -6.04 -9.22 -7.43
CA ARG A 353 -6.69 -10.51 -7.69
C ARG A 353 -6.52 -11.52 -6.55
N GLU A 354 -5.43 -11.45 -5.79
CA GLU A 354 -5.25 -12.27 -4.57
C GLU A 354 -6.19 -11.79 -3.46
N LEU A 355 -6.23 -10.48 -3.19
CA LEU A 355 -7.13 -9.89 -2.20
C LEU A 355 -8.61 -10.13 -2.55
N ALA A 356 -8.98 -10.07 -3.83
CA ALA A 356 -10.32 -10.42 -4.28
C ALA A 356 -10.66 -11.89 -4.03
N TYR A 357 -9.70 -12.79 -4.22
CA TYR A 357 -9.89 -14.21 -3.89
C TYR A 357 -10.07 -14.42 -2.39
N GLU A 358 -9.25 -13.77 -1.55
CA GLU A 358 -9.39 -13.81 -0.09
C GLU A 358 -10.75 -13.26 0.38
N ALA A 359 -11.22 -12.17 -0.24
CA ALA A 359 -12.54 -11.61 0.04
C ALA A 359 -13.66 -12.59 -0.31
N ILE A 360 -13.61 -13.23 -1.50
CA ILE A 360 -14.57 -14.26 -1.90
C ILE A 360 -14.56 -15.44 -0.91
N CYS A 361 -13.38 -15.92 -0.51
CA CYS A 361 -13.25 -17.02 0.43
C CYS A 361 -13.80 -16.66 1.82
N ARG A 362 -13.50 -15.46 2.31
CA ARG A 362 -14.04 -14.95 3.57
C ARG A 362 -15.56 -14.86 3.53
N ASP A 363 -16.10 -14.37 2.42
CA ASP A 363 -17.54 -14.18 2.27
C ASP A 363 -18.28 -15.49 2.10
N ARG A 364 -17.61 -16.55 1.62
CA ARG A 364 -18.12 -17.91 1.41
C ARG A 364 -17.78 -18.91 2.53
N ASN A 365 -17.31 -18.44 3.69
CA ASN A 365 -16.93 -19.27 4.83
C ASN A 365 -18.08 -20.13 5.44
N TYR A 366 -19.32 -19.93 5.01
CA TYR A 366 -20.49 -20.70 5.40
C TYR A 366 -20.69 -21.97 4.54
N LEU A 367 -19.90 -22.13 3.47
CA LEU A 367 -19.89 -23.32 2.63
C LEU A 367 -18.93 -24.36 3.20
N ASP A 368 -19.25 -25.63 3.00
CA ASP A 368 -18.31 -26.71 3.26
C ASP A 368 -17.10 -26.57 2.31
N ASP A 369 -15.87 -26.72 2.81
CA ASP A 369 -14.66 -26.52 2.00
C ASP A 369 -14.54 -27.53 0.84
N HIS A 370 -15.10 -28.73 1.04
CA HIS A 370 -14.99 -29.88 0.13
C HIS A 370 -16.34 -30.62 0.00
N PRO A 371 -17.39 -29.99 -0.57
CA PRO A 371 -18.68 -30.65 -0.82
C PRO A 371 -18.48 -31.90 -1.68
N GLU A 372 -19.04 -33.04 -1.26
CA GLU A 372 -18.82 -34.36 -1.90
C GLU A 372 -17.33 -34.76 -2.09
N GLY A 373 -16.42 -34.13 -1.32
CA GLY A 373 -14.97 -34.27 -1.42
C GLY A 373 -14.32 -33.40 -2.52
N VAL A 374 -15.08 -32.57 -3.23
CA VAL A 374 -14.58 -31.70 -4.31
C VAL A 374 -14.27 -30.30 -3.75
N PRO A 375 -13.06 -29.76 -3.91
CA PRO A 375 -12.74 -28.39 -3.51
C PRO A 375 -13.65 -27.35 -4.19
N LEU A 376 -14.11 -26.35 -3.44
CA LEU A 376 -14.98 -25.26 -3.96
C LEU A 376 -14.42 -24.58 -5.21
N GLU A 377 -13.09 -24.48 -5.33
CA GLU A 377 -12.39 -23.88 -6.49
C GLU A 377 -12.66 -24.59 -7.82
N LEU A 378 -12.94 -25.89 -7.79
CA LEU A 378 -13.24 -26.68 -9.00
C LEU A 378 -14.71 -26.55 -9.41
N LEU A 379 -15.55 -25.95 -8.56
CA LEU A 379 -16.97 -25.81 -8.81
C LEU A 379 -17.29 -24.52 -9.56
N PRO A 380 -18.29 -24.53 -10.46
CA PRO A 380 -18.70 -23.36 -11.23
C PRO A 380 -19.55 -22.37 -10.39
N LEU A 381 -19.20 -22.11 -9.13
CA LEU A 381 -20.00 -21.27 -8.22
C LEU A 381 -20.24 -19.85 -8.77
N ASN A 382 -19.23 -19.31 -9.46
CA ASN A 382 -19.29 -17.97 -10.06
C ASN A 382 -20.07 -17.93 -11.38
N THR A 383 -20.44 -19.06 -11.96
CA THR A 383 -21.19 -19.13 -13.24
C THR A 383 -22.52 -19.85 -13.09
N ASP A 384 -22.75 -20.58 -11.99
CA ASP A 384 -24.02 -21.20 -11.67
C ASP A 384 -25.07 -20.13 -11.34
N GLN A 385 -26.09 -20.05 -12.19
CA GLN A 385 -27.14 -19.03 -12.10
C GLN A 385 -27.91 -19.13 -10.78
N LEU A 386 -28.25 -20.35 -10.35
CA LEU A 386 -29.01 -20.57 -9.12
C LEU A 386 -28.20 -20.20 -7.88
N PHE A 387 -26.91 -20.55 -7.87
CA PHE A 387 -25.99 -20.18 -6.80
C PHE A 387 -25.88 -18.65 -6.68
N GLN A 388 -25.67 -17.95 -7.80
CA GLN A 388 -25.63 -16.48 -7.81
C GLN A 388 -26.94 -15.84 -7.33
N GLU A 389 -28.09 -16.40 -7.70
CA GLU A 389 -29.40 -15.91 -7.23
C GLU A 389 -29.54 -16.05 -5.71
N LEU A 390 -29.13 -17.19 -5.17
CA LEU A 390 -29.10 -17.42 -3.73
C LEU A 390 -28.09 -16.50 -3.01
N GLU A 391 -26.91 -16.23 -3.61
CA GLU A 391 -25.94 -15.27 -3.08
C GLU A 391 -26.52 -13.84 -3.06
N LYS A 392 -27.26 -13.43 -4.10
CA LYS A 392 -27.96 -12.13 -4.12
C LYS A 392 -29.01 -12.05 -3.02
N GLU A 393 -29.79 -13.10 -2.80
CA GLU A 393 -30.76 -13.15 -1.69
C GLU A 393 -30.08 -13.09 -0.33
N ARG A 394 -28.94 -13.78 -0.15
CA ARG A 394 -28.13 -13.69 1.06
C ARG A 394 -27.64 -12.26 1.29
N ALA A 395 -27.12 -11.60 0.26
CA ALA A 395 -26.68 -10.21 0.33
C ALA A 395 -27.81 -9.25 0.74
N LEU A 396 -29.03 -9.46 0.23
CA LEU A 396 -30.22 -8.69 0.63
C LEU A 396 -30.58 -8.88 2.11
N ILE A 397 -30.44 -10.10 2.65
CA ILE A 397 -30.68 -10.38 4.08
C ILE A 397 -29.65 -9.66 4.96
N LEU A 398 -28.38 -9.66 4.56
CA LEU A 398 -27.30 -8.96 5.27
C LEU A 398 -27.47 -7.44 5.22
N SER A 399 -27.99 -6.90 4.11
CA SER A 399 -28.28 -5.48 3.96
C SER A 399 -29.54 -5.02 4.73
N THR A 400 -30.46 -5.94 5.04
CA THR A 400 -31.70 -5.61 5.76
C THR A 400 -31.47 -5.59 7.27
N TYR A 401 -31.51 -4.41 7.90
CA TYR A 401 -31.43 -4.29 9.35
C TYR A 401 -32.82 -4.36 10.01
N PRO A 402 -33.01 -5.18 11.06
CA PRO A 402 -32.05 -6.09 11.67
C PRO A 402 -31.86 -7.37 10.85
N VAL A 403 -30.62 -7.88 10.79
CA VAL A 403 -30.29 -9.11 10.07
C VAL A 403 -31.04 -10.29 10.70
N SER A 404 -31.86 -10.96 9.90
CA SER A 404 -32.62 -12.13 10.36
C SER A 404 -31.75 -13.39 10.33
N ALA A 405 -31.22 -13.79 11.49
CA ALA A 405 -30.36 -14.97 11.61
C ALA A 405 -31.01 -16.28 11.08
N SER A 406 -32.32 -16.46 11.28
CA SER A 406 -33.05 -17.63 10.76
C SER A 406 -33.06 -17.66 9.23
N LYS A 407 -33.43 -16.55 8.58
CA LYS A 407 -33.46 -16.46 7.12
C LYS A 407 -32.06 -16.59 6.53
N LEU A 408 -31.05 -15.99 7.19
CA LEU A 408 -29.66 -16.10 6.78
C LEU A 408 -29.20 -17.57 6.80
N SER A 409 -29.42 -18.28 7.91
CA SER A 409 -29.06 -19.69 8.03
C SER A 409 -29.80 -20.59 7.02
N GLU A 410 -31.07 -20.31 6.74
CA GLU A 410 -31.82 -21.02 5.70
C GLU A 410 -31.20 -20.84 4.31
N LYS A 411 -30.77 -19.62 3.97
CA LYS A 411 -30.11 -19.35 2.68
C LYS A 411 -28.70 -19.91 2.60
N GLU A 412 -27.93 -19.85 3.67
CA GLU A 412 -26.60 -20.47 3.72
C GLU A 412 -26.68 -22.00 3.57
N LYS A 413 -27.68 -22.65 4.17
CA LYS A 413 -27.95 -24.08 3.93
C LYS A 413 -28.35 -24.36 2.48
N ALA A 414 -29.17 -23.51 1.86
CA ALA A 414 -29.55 -23.67 0.47
C ALA A 414 -28.36 -23.53 -0.48
N LEU A 415 -27.46 -22.57 -0.21
CA LEU A 415 -26.20 -22.38 -0.93
C LEU A 415 -25.28 -23.59 -0.75
N ASN A 416 -25.13 -24.09 0.47
CA ASN A 416 -24.32 -25.27 0.73
C ASN A 416 -24.86 -26.50 -0.02
N ASN A 417 -26.17 -26.76 0.06
CA ASN A 417 -26.81 -27.84 -0.69
C ASN A 417 -26.58 -27.71 -2.21
N ARG A 418 -26.66 -26.48 -2.76
CA ARG A 418 -26.37 -26.25 -4.18
C ARG A 418 -24.91 -26.53 -4.51
N ALA A 419 -23.96 -26.18 -3.63
CA ALA A 419 -22.55 -26.54 -3.80
C ALA A 419 -22.35 -28.07 -3.81
N HIS A 420 -23.06 -28.80 -2.96
CA HIS A 420 -23.08 -30.29 -2.99
C HIS A 420 -23.65 -30.85 -4.29
N GLU A 421 -24.74 -30.29 -4.82
CA GLU A 421 -25.29 -30.69 -6.12
C GLU A 421 -24.26 -30.48 -7.25
N LEU A 422 -23.64 -29.30 -7.29
CA LEU A 422 -22.62 -28.97 -8.28
C LEU A 422 -21.38 -29.87 -8.16
N ALA A 423 -21.00 -30.24 -6.93
CA ALA A 423 -19.91 -31.18 -6.70
C ALA A 423 -20.23 -32.60 -7.17
N ALA A 424 -21.46 -33.07 -6.93
CA ALA A 424 -21.93 -34.35 -7.45
C ALA A 424 -21.95 -34.38 -8.99
N GLU A 425 -22.43 -33.30 -9.61
CA GLU A 425 -22.41 -33.12 -11.08
C GLU A 425 -20.98 -33.09 -11.62
N TYR A 426 -20.07 -32.38 -10.95
CA TYR A 426 -18.66 -32.33 -11.29
C TYR A 426 -18.03 -33.72 -11.24
N LYS A 427 -18.23 -34.48 -10.16
CA LYS A 427 -17.73 -35.87 -10.05
C LYS A 427 -18.30 -36.76 -11.13
N LYS A 428 -19.61 -36.66 -11.41
CA LYS A 428 -20.24 -37.45 -12.47
C LYS A 428 -19.60 -37.17 -13.84
N SER A 429 -19.40 -35.89 -14.16
CA SER A 429 -18.75 -35.46 -15.40
C SER A 429 -17.29 -35.90 -15.47
N ALA A 430 -16.53 -35.73 -14.38
CA ALA A 430 -15.13 -36.14 -14.30
C ALA A 430 -14.97 -37.66 -14.42
N ARG A 431 -15.79 -38.44 -13.72
CA ARG A 431 -15.79 -39.91 -13.78
C ARG A 431 -16.06 -40.42 -15.20
N ALA A 432 -16.91 -39.75 -15.98
CA ALA A 432 -17.13 -40.14 -17.38
C ALA A 432 -15.89 -39.98 -18.28
N GLN A 433 -14.86 -39.23 -17.84
CA GLN A 433 -13.63 -39.03 -18.60
C GLN A 433 -12.62 -40.16 -18.38
N TYR A 434 -12.48 -40.64 -17.14
CA TYR A 434 -11.49 -41.68 -16.80
C TYR A 434 -12.11 -43.06 -16.55
N ILE A 435 -13.41 -43.20 -16.34
CA ILE A 435 -14.04 -44.54 -16.24
C ILE A 435 -14.42 -45.01 -17.65
N ARG A 436 -13.65 -45.96 -18.18
CA ARG A 436 -13.93 -46.64 -19.46
C ARG A 436 -15.00 -47.72 -19.28
N GLU A 437 -16.28 -47.34 -19.45
CA GLU A 437 -17.41 -48.26 -19.29
C GLU A 437 -17.34 -49.48 -20.21
N GLU A 438 -16.70 -49.38 -21.38
CA GLU A 438 -16.49 -50.49 -22.32
C GLU A 438 -15.57 -51.60 -21.78
N GLU A 439 -14.75 -51.30 -20.77
CA GLU A 439 -13.86 -52.27 -20.13
C GLU A 439 -14.47 -52.91 -18.87
N ILE A 440 -15.71 -52.53 -18.54
CA ILE A 440 -16.40 -52.96 -17.33
C ILE A 440 -17.66 -53.78 -17.70
N PRO A 441 -18.00 -54.87 -17.00
CA PRO A 441 -19.14 -55.73 -17.37
C PRO A 441 -20.54 -55.09 -17.24
N PHE A 442 -20.64 -53.95 -16.57
CA PHE A 442 -21.88 -53.22 -16.32
C PHE A 442 -21.59 -51.73 -16.04
N SER A 443 -22.63 -50.88 -16.08
CA SER A 443 -22.47 -49.43 -15.92
C SER A 443 -21.80 -49.03 -14.60
N ALA A 444 -20.99 -47.98 -14.66
CA ALA A 444 -20.23 -47.44 -13.53
C ALA A 444 -21.12 -47.01 -12.36
N GLU A 445 -22.37 -46.60 -12.61
CA GLU A 445 -23.33 -46.23 -11.56
C GLU A 445 -23.62 -47.37 -10.58
N LYS A 446 -23.44 -48.64 -11.01
CA LYS A 446 -23.69 -49.83 -10.17
C LYS A 446 -22.48 -50.22 -9.31
N LEU A 447 -21.34 -49.54 -9.43
CA LEU A 447 -20.12 -49.87 -8.68
C LEU A 447 -20.12 -49.33 -7.25
N SER A 448 -21.00 -48.38 -6.93
CA SER A 448 -21.05 -47.73 -5.61
C SER A 448 -19.69 -47.16 -5.20
N LEU A 449 -19.06 -46.44 -6.14
CA LEU A 449 -17.70 -45.87 -6.01
C LEU A 449 -17.59 -44.89 -4.85
N GLU A 450 -18.70 -44.23 -4.50
CA GLU A 450 -18.81 -43.36 -3.35
C GLU A 450 -18.63 -44.06 -2.00
N TYR A 451 -18.57 -45.40 -1.95
CA TYR A 451 -18.27 -46.14 -0.72
C TYR A 451 -16.91 -46.86 -0.76
N ASP A 452 -16.16 -46.80 -1.86
CA ASP A 452 -14.81 -47.39 -1.95
C ASP A 452 -13.76 -46.39 -1.48
N ILE A 453 -13.18 -46.66 -0.30
CA ILE A 453 -12.18 -45.78 0.32
C ILE A 453 -10.95 -45.56 -0.59
N PRO A 454 -10.31 -46.60 -1.18
CA PRO A 454 -9.18 -46.38 -2.08
C PRO A 454 -9.52 -45.52 -3.31
N PHE A 455 -10.70 -45.72 -3.89
CA PHE A 455 -11.16 -44.88 -5.01
C PHE A 455 -11.37 -43.43 -4.58
N GLN A 456 -11.97 -43.19 -3.41
CA GLN A 456 -12.10 -41.84 -2.84
C GLN A 456 -10.74 -41.17 -2.59
N GLU A 457 -9.76 -41.90 -2.08
CA GLU A 457 -8.42 -41.39 -1.83
C GLU A 457 -7.70 -41.00 -3.14
N LEU A 458 -7.87 -41.80 -4.20
CA LEU A 458 -7.36 -41.46 -5.53
C LEU A 458 -8.07 -40.23 -6.12
N GLU A 459 -9.39 -40.11 -5.97
CA GLU A 459 -10.13 -38.90 -6.38
C GLU A 459 -9.65 -37.66 -5.60
N ALA A 460 -9.50 -37.79 -4.28
CA ALA A 460 -9.00 -36.70 -3.44
C ALA A 460 -7.59 -36.26 -3.86
N ARG A 461 -6.70 -37.22 -4.17
CA ARG A 461 -5.36 -36.90 -4.68
C ARG A 461 -5.41 -36.21 -6.04
N ARG A 462 -6.32 -36.62 -6.93
CA ARG A 462 -6.55 -35.92 -8.21
C ARG A 462 -6.99 -34.48 -7.98
N PHE A 463 -7.91 -34.24 -7.06
CA PHE A 463 -8.36 -32.87 -6.74
C PHE A 463 -7.23 -32.01 -6.16
N GLN A 464 -6.41 -32.55 -5.27
CA GLN A 464 -5.22 -31.85 -4.75
C GLN A 464 -4.25 -31.45 -5.88
N LEU A 465 -4.05 -32.32 -6.87
CA LEU A 465 -3.21 -31.97 -8.01
C LEU A 465 -3.85 -30.86 -8.83
N LEU A 466 -5.16 -30.88 -9.08
CA LEU A 466 -5.87 -29.86 -9.86
C LEU A 466 -5.87 -28.47 -9.22
N THR A 467 -5.95 -28.39 -7.88
CA THR A 467 -5.94 -27.12 -7.15
C THR A 467 -4.54 -26.69 -6.66
N GLY A 468 -3.58 -27.61 -6.65
CA GLY A 468 -2.21 -27.33 -6.22
C GLY A 468 -1.44 -26.32 -7.09
N LYS A 469 -0.28 -25.88 -6.61
CA LYS A 469 0.64 -24.98 -7.34
C LYS A 469 1.80 -25.72 -8.03
N GLU A 470 1.73 -27.05 -8.13
CA GLU A 470 2.80 -27.87 -8.71
C GLU A 470 2.92 -27.66 -10.22
N GLU A 471 4.14 -27.34 -10.69
CA GLU A 471 4.47 -27.28 -12.11
C GLU A 471 4.48 -28.68 -12.74
N HIS A 472 4.14 -28.78 -14.02
CA HIS A 472 4.17 -30.03 -14.81
C HIS A 472 3.31 -31.19 -14.28
N ARG A 473 2.26 -30.91 -13.51
CA ARG A 473 1.37 -31.90 -12.89
C ARG A 473 0.53 -32.77 -13.85
N ASP A 474 0.47 -32.46 -15.14
CA ASP A 474 -0.41 -33.14 -16.12
C ASP A 474 -0.13 -34.65 -16.22
N HIS A 475 1.14 -35.05 -16.11
CA HIS A 475 1.53 -36.46 -16.11
C HIS A 475 1.00 -37.18 -14.85
N LEU A 476 1.10 -36.54 -13.67
CA LEU A 476 0.59 -37.10 -12.42
C LEU A 476 -0.94 -37.24 -12.43
N ILE A 477 -1.65 -36.26 -13.02
CA ILE A 477 -3.11 -36.35 -13.20
C ILE A 477 -3.45 -37.56 -14.08
N THR A 478 -2.73 -37.75 -15.18
CA THR A 478 -2.94 -38.88 -16.09
C THR A 478 -2.69 -40.24 -15.39
N GLU A 479 -1.61 -40.35 -14.61
CA GLU A 479 -1.29 -41.56 -13.85
C GLU A 479 -2.38 -41.90 -12.82
N ILE A 480 -2.92 -40.90 -12.13
CA ILE A 480 -4.00 -41.10 -11.16
C ILE A 480 -5.31 -41.46 -11.87
N GLU A 481 -5.61 -40.86 -13.01
CA GLU A 481 -6.79 -41.21 -13.81
C GLU A 481 -6.71 -42.67 -14.31
N GLU A 482 -5.52 -43.14 -14.70
CA GLU A 482 -5.30 -44.55 -15.04
C GLU A 482 -5.46 -45.46 -13.81
N ALA A 483 -4.98 -45.04 -12.63
CA ALA A 483 -5.20 -45.77 -11.38
C ALA A 483 -6.69 -45.84 -10.99
N LEU A 484 -7.44 -44.74 -11.15
CA LEU A 484 -8.89 -44.69 -10.94
C LEU A 484 -9.62 -45.63 -11.92
N THR A 485 -9.18 -45.64 -13.18
CA THR A 485 -9.72 -46.56 -14.20
C THR A 485 -9.53 -48.01 -13.78
N ASN A 486 -8.31 -48.37 -13.38
CA ASN A 486 -7.98 -49.73 -12.96
C ASN A 486 -8.72 -50.11 -11.67
N ARG A 487 -8.84 -49.19 -10.70
CA ARG A 487 -9.61 -49.42 -9.48
C ARG A 487 -11.09 -49.65 -9.78
N ALA A 488 -11.69 -48.90 -10.71
CA ALA A 488 -13.06 -49.13 -11.14
C ALA A 488 -13.26 -50.54 -11.74
N LYS A 489 -12.29 -51.02 -12.55
CA LYS A 489 -12.31 -52.40 -13.07
C LYS A 489 -12.19 -53.44 -11.97
N GLU A 490 -11.28 -53.24 -11.01
CA GLU A 490 -11.13 -54.14 -9.86
C GLU A 490 -12.43 -54.26 -9.07
N ILE A 491 -13.06 -53.13 -8.75
CA ILE A 491 -14.35 -53.10 -8.05
C ILE A 491 -15.40 -53.84 -8.88
N ALA A 492 -15.43 -53.62 -10.19
CA ALA A 492 -16.39 -54.30 -11.05
C ALA A 492 -16.21 -55.82 -11.07
N ASN A 493 -14.97 -56.29 -11.11
CA ASN A 493 -14.65 -57.71 -11.03
C ASN A 493 -15.06 -58.27 -9.66
N ILE A 494 -14.76 -57.58 -8.56
CA ILE A 494 -15.18 -57.98 -7.21
C ILE A 494 -16.71 -58.09 -7.14
N ARG A 495 -17.43 -57.08 -7.63
CA ARG A 495 -18.91 -57.09 -7.66
C ARG A 495 -19.46 -58.21 -8.55
N GLN A 496 -18.80 -58.51 -9.66
CA GLN A 496 -19.18 -59.63 -10.52
C GLN A 496 -18.94 -60.97 -9.83
N GLU A 497 -17.83 -61.14 -9.12
CA GLU A 497 -17.52 -62.33 -8.32
C GLU A 497 -18.53 -62.49 -7.16
N GLU A 498 -18.82 -61.42 -6.42
CA GLU A 498 -19.88 -61.40 -5.39
C GLU A 498 -21.23 -61.78 -5.98
N GLN A 499 -21.53 -61.28 -7.19
CA GLN A 499 -22.77 -61.63 -7.88
C GLN A 499 -22.81 -63.12 -8.25
N ARG A 500 -21.68 -63.67 -8.68
CA ARG A 500 -21.50 -65.07 -9.11
C ARG A 500 -21.17 -66.04 -7.99
N ASN A 501 -21.14 -65.60 -6.74
CA ASN A 501 -20.79 -66.46 -5.59
C ASN A 501 -21.72 -67.67 -5.38
N PHE A 502 -22.92 -67.68 -5.99
CA PHE A 502 -23.81 -68.85 -5.99
C PHE A 502 -23.39 -69.93 -7.00
N ILE A 503 -22.50 -69.60 -7.95
CA ILE A 503 -22.07 -70.50 -9.01
C ILE A 503 -20.96 -71.39 -8.45
N ASP A 504 -21.09 -72.70 -8.69
CA ASP A 504 -20.06 -73.67 -8.31
C ASP A 504 -18.71 -73.27 -8.94
N GLU A 505 -17.61 -73.33 -8.16
CA GLU A 505 -16.25 -73.02 -8.66
C GLU A 505 -15.75 -74.09 -9.65
N TYR A 506 -16.27 -75.32 -9.50
CA TYR A 506 -15.97 -76.47 -10.34
C TYR A 506 -17.28 -77.07 -10.87
N PRO A 507 -18.03 -76.35 -11.72
CA PRO A 507 -19.26 -76.86 -12.29
C PRO A 507 -18.94 -78.15 -13.01
N LEU A 508 -19.52 -79.26 -12.55
CA LEU A 508 -19.24 -80.57 -13.14
C LEU A 508 -17.72 -80.85 -13.22
N GLY A 509 -16.95 -80.47 -12.18
CA GLY A 509 -15.50 -80.74 -12.08
C GLY A 509 -14.59 -79.90 -12.99
N VAL A 510 -15.14 -79.15 -13.96
CA VAL A 510 -14.38 -78.24 -14.82
C VAL A 510 -14.15 -76.93 -14.07
N GLN A 511 -12.94 -76.40 -14.05
CA GLN A 511 -12.68 -75.10 -13.43
C GLN A 511 -13.52 -74.01 -14.11
N LEU A 512 -14.24 -73.19 -13.33
CA LEU A 512 -15.12 -72.14 -13.85
C LEU A 512 -14.41 -71.22 -14.83
N THR A 513 -13.13 -70.90 -14.57
CA THR A 513 -12.27 -70.04 -15.41
C THR A 513 -12.01 -70.60 -16.81
N SER A 514 -12.05 -71.93 -16.97
CA SER A 514 -11.91 -72.60 -18.27
C SER A 514 -13.22 -72.60 -19.07
N THR A 515 -14.33 -72.26 -18.44
CA THR A 515 -15.66 -72.25 -19.07
C THR A 515 -15.97 -70.83 -19.56
N PRO A 516 -16.20 -70.59 -20.87
CA PRO A 516 -16.30 -69.25 -21.45
C PRO A 516 -17.67 -68.58 -21.19
N ILE A 517 -18.06 -68.44 -19.92
CA ILE A 517 -19.38 -67.96 -19.47
C ILE A 517 -19.67 -66.54 -19.96
N ASN A 518 -18.65 -65.68 -19.98
CA ASN A 518 -18.76 -64.30 -20.48
C ASN A 518 -19.03 -64.22 -22.00
N LYS A 519 -18.98 -65.33 -22.74
CA LYS A 519 -19.36 -65.40 -24.16
C LYS A 519 -20.80 -65.91 -24.36
N ASN A 520 -21.48 -66.36 -23.31
CA ASN A 520 -22.83 -66.87 -23.39
C ASN A 520 -23.85 -65.75 -23.18
N ALA A 521 -24.54 -65.36 -24.26
CA ALA A 521 -25.54 -64.29 -24.23
C ALA A 521 -26.74 -64.60 -23.32
N GLU A 522 -27.18 -65.85 -23.25
CA GLU A 522 -28.30 -66.25 -22.37
C GLU A 522 -27.91 -66.11 -20.89
N PHE A 523 -26.70 -66.55 -20.54
CA PHE A 523 -26.16 -66.37 -19.20
C PHE A 523 -26.11 -64.89 -18.82
N LEU A 524 -25.56 -64.03 -19.69
CA LEU A 524 -25.44 -62.60 -19.41
C LEU A 524 -26.81 -61.90 -19.26
N GLN A 525 -27.80 -62.30 -20.05
CA GLN A 525 -29.17 -61.77 -19.93
C GLN A 525 -29.79 -62.14 -18.59
N LYS A 526 -29.74 -63.42 -18.20
CA LYS A 526 -30.24 -63.87 -16.90
C LYS A 526 -29.44 -63.30 -15.72
N GLU A 527 -28.14 -63.06 -15.90
CA GLU A 527 -27.30 -62.41 -14.90
C GLU A 527 -27.75 -60.96 -14.64
N GLU A 528 -28.11 -60.19 -15.67
CA GLU A 528 -28.70 -58.85 -15.50
C GLU A 528 -30.09 -58.91 -14.86
N GLU A 529 -30.94 -59.87 -15.23
CA GLU A 529 -32.23 -60.09 -14.56
C GLU A 529 -32.06 -60.39 -13.07
N LEU A 530 -31.13 -61.28 -12.72
CA LEU A 530 -30.78 -61.60 -11.34
C LEU A 530 -30.32 -60.35 -10.59
N ARG A 531 -29.50 -59.51 -11.22
CA ARG A 531 -29.03 -58.24 -10.66
C ARG A 531 -30.20 -57.32 -10.32
N GLN A 532 -31.15 -57.16 -11.23
CA GLN A 532 -32.33 -56.32 -11.03
C GLN A 532 -33.28 -56.87 -9.94
N LEU A 533 -33.38 -58.20 -9.82
CA LEU A 533 -34.20 -58.84 -8.80
C LEU A 533 -33.60 -58.72 -7.40
N ARG A 534 -32.26 -58.78 -7.26
CA ARG A 534 -31.57 -58.64 -5.96
C ARG A 534 -31.81 -57.29 -5.28
N GLY A 535 -32.14 -56.24 -6.05
CA GLY A 535 -32.59 -54.96 -5.48
C GLY A 535 -33.98 -55.00 -4.81
N LYS A 536 -34.72 -56.11 -4.91
CA LYS A 536 -36.10 -56.25 -4.42
C LYS A 536 -36.17 -57.38 -3.37
N PRO A 537 -36.14 -57.06 -2.06
CA PRO A 537 -36.05 -58.07 -1.01
C PRO A 537 -37.26 -59.03 -0.98
N GLN A 538 -38.41 -58.65 -1.54
CA GLN A 538 -39.61 -59.49 -1.60
C GLN A 538 -39.49 -60.64 -2.62
N LYS A 539 -38.46 -60.65 -3.48
CA LYS A 539 -38.33 -61.56 -4.63
C LYS A 539 -37.35 -62.72 -4.45
N GLN A 540 -37.16 -63.17 -3.20
CA GLN A 540 -36.18 -64.23 -2.87
C GLN A 540 -36.43 -65.55 -3.61
N ALA A 541 -37.70 -65.92 -3.84
CA ALA A 541 -38.04 -67.14 -4.56
C ALA A 541 -37.65 -67.07 -6.05
N GLU A 542 -37.88 -65.92 -6.71
CA GLU A 542 -37.46 -65.73 -8.09
C GLU A 542 -35.93 -65.65 -8.21
N ILE A 543 -35.24 -65.02 -7.25
CA ILE A 543 -33.77 -65.00 -7.16
C ILE A 543 -33.23 -66.44 -7.12
N ALA A 544 -33.73 -67.27 -6.19
CA ALA A 544 -33.29 -68.66 -6.07
C ALA A 544 -33.62 -69.51 -7.31
N SER A 545 -34.71 -69.19 -8.02
CA SER A 545 -35.04 -69.85 -9.29
C SER A 545 -34.03 -69.49 -10.38
N LEU A 546 -33.74 -68.20 -10.55
CA LEU A 546 -32.77 -67.72 -11.54
C LEU A 546 -31.35 -68.23 -11.25
N GLU A 547 -30.93 -68.27 -9.99
CA GLU A 547 -29.63 -68.83 -9.60
C GLU A 547 -29.49 -70.29 -10.02
N LYS A 548 -30.55 -71.10 -9.84
CA LYS A 548 -30.56 -72.49 -10.32
C LYS A 548 -30.51 -72.59 -11.84
N GLU A 549 -31.22 -71.71 -12.55
CA GLU A 549 -31.19 -71.66 -14.01
C GLU A 549 -29.80 -71.28 -14.54
N LEU A 550 -29.16 -70.29 -13.92
CA LEU A 550 -27.80 -69.87 -14.24
C LEU A 550 -26.80 -71.00 -13.98
N GLN A 551 -26.90 -71.69 -12.84
CA GLN A 551 -26.06 -72.87 -12.57
C GLN A 551 -26.28 -73.99 -13.60
N ALA A 552 -27.52 -74.22 -14.03
CA ALA A 552 -27.81 -75.21 -15.07
C ALA A 552 -27.18 -74.84 -16.42
N ILE A 553 -27.19 -73.55 -16.79
CA ILE A 553 -26.50 -73.05 -18.00
C ILE A 553 -24.98 -73.29 -17.88
N VAL A 554 -24.38 -72.98 -16.73
CA VAL A 554 -22.95 -73.19 -16.50
C VAL A 554 -22.59 -74.68 -16.57
N ASN A 555 -23.39 -75.56 -15.98
CA ASN A 555 -23.20 -77.01 -16.08
C ASN A 555 -23.25 -77.49 -17.54
N ALA A 556 -24.22 -77.03 -18.33
CA ALA A 556 -24.31 -77.37 -19.75
C ALA A 556 -23.11 -76.84 -20.56
N MET A 557 -22.53 -75.70 -20.17
CA MET A 557 -21.30 -75.18 -20.78
C MET A 557 -20.06 -75.98 -20.39
N ALA A 558 -19.97 -76.44 -19.14
CA ALA A 558 -18.89 -77.31 -18.68
C ALA A 558 -18.90 -78.68 -19.40
N GLU A 559 -20.09 -79.25 -19.65
CA GLU A 559 -20.26 -80.46 -20.47
C GLU A 559 -19.66 -80.25 -21.87
N LYS A 560 -20.08 -79.20 -22.58
CA LYS A 560 -19.56 -78.84 -23.91
C LYS A 560 -18.05 -78.61 -23.90
N THR A 561 -17.54 -77.91 -22.89
CA THR A 561 -16.10 -77.63 -22.76
C THR A 561 -15.30 -78.93 -22.59
N THR A 562 -15.86 -79.90 -21.87
CA THR A 562 -15.25 -81.24 -21.72
C THR A 562 -15.29 -82.02 -23.03
N GLU A 563 -16.40 -81.99 -23.77
CA GLU A 563 -16.53 -82.61 -25.09
C GLU A 563 -15.55 -81.99 -26.11
N GLU A 564 -15.37 -80.67 -26.08
CA GLU A 564 -14.43 -79.96 -26.95
C GLU A 564 -12.96 -80.25 -26.63
N ASN A 565 -12.63 -80.47 -25.35
CA ASN A 565 -11.27 -80.86 -24.93
C ASN A 565 -10.91 -82.29 -25.35
N TYR A 566 -11.91 -83.18 -25.45
CA TYR A 566 -11.73 -84.59 -25.76
C TYR A 566 -12.59 -85.05 -26.96
N PRO A 567 -12.40 -84.45 -28.16
CA PRO A 567 -13.26 -84.72 -29.32
C PRO A 567 -13.12 -86.15 -29.88
N TYR A 568 -12.08 -86.86 -29.46
CA TYR A 568 -11.77 -88.24 -29.82
C TYR A 568 -12.32 -89.27 -28.81
N ILE A 569 -12.97 -88.81 -27.74
CA ILE A 569 -13.61 -89.68 -26.73
C ILE A 569 -15.12 -89.64 -26.94
N GLU A 570 -15.78 -90.79 -26.85
CA GLU A 570 -17.25 -90.86 -26.89
C GLU A 570 -17.84 -90.02 -25.75
N ALA A 571 -18.74 -89.08 -26.02
CA ALA A 571 -19.27 -88.15 -25.01
C ALA A 571 -19.98 -88.83 -23.82
N ASN A 572 -20.56 -90.02 -24.02
CA ASN A 572 -21.29 -90.76 -22.99
C ASN A 572 -20.88 -92.24 -22.89
N PRO A 573 -19.64 -92.57 -22.49
CA PRO A 573 -19.19 -93.96 -22.37
C PRO A 573 -20.07 -94.72 -21.38
N LYS A 574 -20.65 -95.83 -21.83
CA LYS A 574 -21.66 -96.60 -21.07
C LYS A 574 -22.83 -95.75 -20.53
N GLY A 575 -23.14 -94.60 -21.11
CA GLY A 575 -24.20 -93.69 -20.66
C GLY A 575 -23.83 -92.81 -19.46
N ILE A 576 -22.56 -92.70 -19.09
CA ILE A 576 -22.07 -91.68 -18.16
C ILE A 576 -21.34 -90.63 -18.98
N HIS A 577 -21.69 -89.35 -18.83
CA HIS A 577 -21.00 -88.26 -19.51
C HIS A 577 -19.50 -88.25 -19.17
N ILE A 578 -18.63 -88.02 -20.16
CA ILE A 578 -17.17 -88.07 -20.02
C ILE A 578 -16.61 -87.24 -18.86
N GLN A 579 -17.22 -86.09 -18.55
CA GLN A 579 -16.77 -85.25 -17.44
C GLN A 579 -16.83 -86.00 -16.10
N HIS A 580 -17.90 -86.78 -15.90
CA HIS A 580 -18.07 -87.53 -14.66
C HIS A 580 -17.00 -88.62 -14.50
N LEU A 581 -16.20 -88.93 -15.51
CA LEU A 581 -15.14 -89.93 -15.41
C LEU A 581 -13.86 -89.41 -14.77
N GLN A 582 -13.71 -88.09 -14.57
CA GLN A 582 -12.51 -87.46 -14.00
C GLN A 582 -11.23 -87.91 -14.71
N LEU A 583 -11.25 -87.85 -16.05
CA LEU A 583 -10.15 -88.29 -16.92
C LEU A 583 -8.82 -87.58 -16.58
N ASP A 584 -8.92 -86.33 -16.13
CA ASP A 584 -7.84 -85.48 -15.63
C ASP A 584 -7.16 -86.02 -14.36
N LYS A 585 -7.81 -86.93 -13.63
CA LYS A 585 -7.26 -87.58 -12.44
C LYS A 585 -6.79 -89.01 -12.68
N ASP A 586 -7.05 -89.59 -13.86
CA ASP A 586 -6.60 -90.94 -14.19
C ASP A 586 -5.15 -90.90 -14.73
N PRO A 587 -4.16 -91.46 -13.99
CA PRO A 587 -2.76 -91.38 -14.40
C PRO A 587 -2.47 -92.06 -15.74
N LYS A 588 -3.25 -93.11 -16.07
CA LYS A 588 -3.10 -93.84 -17.33
C LYS A 588 -3.61 -93.01 -18.50
N PHE A 589 -4.77 -92.36 -18.35
CA PHE A 589 -5.30 -91.44 -19.34
C PHE A 589 -4.35 -90.26 -19.59
N LEU A 590 -3.84 -89.64 -18.53
CA LEU A 590 -2.86 -88.54 -18.63
C LEU A 590 -1.57 -88.96 -19.36
N ALA A 591 -1.06 -90.18 -19.12
CA ALA A 591 0.11 -90.69 -19.82
C ALA A 591 -0.13 -90.80 -21.34
N MET A 592 -1.29 -91.35 -21.74
CA MET A 592 -1.69 -91.42 -23.15
C MET A 592 -1.93 -90.03 -23.74
N GLU A 593 -2.49 -89.09 -22.97
CA GLU A 593 -2.69 -87.71 -23.42
C GLU A 593 -1.36 -87.00 -23.69
N GLN A 594 -0.36 -87.20 -22.82
CA GLN A 594 0.99 -86.67 -23.01
C GLN A 594 1.67 -87.28 -24.24
N GLU A 595 1.53 -88.59 -24.46
CA GLU A 595 2.04 -89.27 -25.65
C GLU A 595 1.38 -88.73 -26.93
N ARG A 596 0.06 -88.53 -26.91
CA ARG A 596 -0.69 -87.94 -28.03
C ARG A 596 -0.17 -86.55 -28.36
N ARG A 597 0.09 -85.74 -27.34
CA ARG A 597 0.65 -84.38 -27.48
C ARG A 597 2.02 -84.40 -28.15
N GLN A 598 2.89 -85.33 -27.77
CA GLN A 598 4.22 -85.50 -28.39
C GLN A 598 4.14 -85.95 -29.85
N LEU A 599 3.21 -86.84 -30.19
CA LEU A 599 3.00 -87.30 -31.56
C LEU A 599 2.48 -86.17 -32.47
N LEU A 600 1.58 -85.33 -31.94
CA LEU A 600 1.10 -84.14 -32.63
C LEU A 600 2.21 -83.09 -32.83
N GLU A 601 3.08 -82.87 -31.84
CA GLU A 601 4.18 -81.90 -31.96
C GLU A 601 5.25 -82.33 -32.97
N LYS A 602 5.58 -83.63 -33.03
CA LYS A 602 6.63 -84.14 -33.92
C LYS A 602 6.26 -84.05 -35.40
N ASP A 603 5.12 -84.62 -35.79
CA ASP A 603 4.57 -84.55 -37.15
C ASP A 603 3.15 -85.16 -37.16
N PRO A 604 2.07 -84.35 -37.13
CA PRO A 604 0.70 -84.86 -37.12
C PRO A 604 0.36 -85.75 -38.32
N ARG A 605 0.99 -85.50 -39.47
CA ARG A 605 0.68 -86.22 -40.72
C ARG A 605 1.40 -87.57 -40.74
N ARG A 606 2.67 -87.62 -40.35
CA ARG A 606 3.41 -88.89 -40.28
C ARG A 606 2.92 -89.77 -39.14
N ASN A 607 2.53 -89.18 -38.02
CA ASN A 607 2.09 -89.91 -36.83
C ASN A 607 0.58 -90.19 -36.80
N ALA A 608 -0.17 -89.85 -37.86
CA ALA A 608 -1.63 -89.94 -37.89
C ALA A 608 -2.19 -91.32 -37.47
N ARG A 609 -1.53 -92.41 -37.86
CA ARG A 609 -1.93 -93.78 -37.47
C ARG A 609 -1.69 -94.07 -35.98
N GLU A 610 -0.56 -93.62 -35.45
CA GLU A 610 -0.21 -93.78 -34.02
C GLU A 610 -1.14 -92.94 -33.16
N ILE A 611 -1.45 -91.71 -33.59
CA ILE A 611 -2.43 -90.84 -32.93
C ILE A 611 -3.81 -91.50 -32.89
N ALA A 612 -4.31 -92.03 -34.01
CA ALA A 612 -5.62 -92.68 -34.05
C ALA A 612 -5.69 -93.93 -33.15
N ALA A 613 -4.65 -94.77 -33.14
CA ALA A 613 -4.58 -95.94 -32.27
C ALA A 613 -4.50 -95.57 -30.78
N LEU A 614 -3.81 -94.47 -30.47
CA LEU A 614 -3.72 -93.94 -29.12
C LEU A 614 -5.06 -93.32 -28.68
N GLU A 615 -5.75 -92.59 -29.55
CA GLU A 615 -7.10 -92.06 -29.32
C GLU A 615 -8.12 -93.19 -29.07
N GLU A 616 -8.07 -94.29 -29.81
CA GLU A 616 -8.87 -95.49 -29.53
C GLU A 616 -8.56 -96.07 -28.15
N SER A 617 -7.27 -96.12 -27.77
CA SER A 617 -6.83 -96.59 -26.45
C SER A 617 -7.30 -95.68 -25.31
N MET A 618 -7.29 -94.36 -25.54
CA MET A 618 -7.83 -93.36 -24.61
C MET A 618 -9.34 -93.51 -24.46
N ASN A 619 -10.08 -93.73 -25.56
CA ASN A 619 -11.52 -93.97 -25.52
C ASN A 619 -11.87 -95.28 -24.80
N ALA A 620 -11.07 -96.34 -25.03
CA ALA A 620 -11.21 -97.60 -24.29
C ALA A 620 -11.00 -97.41 -22.78
N ARG A 621 -10.01 -96.61 -22.38
CA ARG A 621 -9.78 -96.26 -20.96
C ARG A 621 -10.96 -95.49 -20.37
N ALA A 622 -11.55 -94.55 -21.11
CA ALA A 622 -12.76 -93.85 -20.69
C ALA A 622 -13.94 -94.83 -20.47
N GLN A 623 -14.12 -95.82 -21.35
CA GLN A 623 -15.14 -96.89 -21.17
C GLN A 623 -14.88 -97.76 -19.93
N GLU A 624 -13.61 -98.05 -19.60
CA GLU A 624 -13.24 -98.77 -18.38
C GLU A 624 -13.61 -97.97 -17.13
N LEU A 625 -13.24 -96.69 -17.07
CA LEU A 625 -13.57 -95.79 -15.96
C LEU A 625 -15.09 -95.66 -15.80
N ALA A 626 -15.84 -95.58 -16.90
CA ALA A 626 -17.29 -95.54 -16.87
C ALA A 626 -17.90 -96.82 -16.30
N ARG A 627 -17.30 -97.98 -16.62
CA ARG A 627 -17.71 -99.26 -16.03
C ARG A 627 -17.39 -99.35 -14.54
N GLU A 628 -16.21 -98.89 -14.13
CA GLU A 628 -15.78 -98.84 -12.72
C GLU A 628 -16.70 -97.95 -11.89
N LYS A 629 -17.20 -96.83 -12.44
CA LYS A 629 -18.10 -95.91 -11.74
C LYS A 629 -19.55 -96.38 -11.64
N LYS A 630 -19.98 -97.35 -12.47
CA LYS A 630 -21.31 -97.99 -12.37
C LYS A 630 -21.37 -99.15 -11.38
N LEU A 631 -20.20 -99.73 -11.05
CA LEU A 631 -20.03 -100.78 -10.05
C LEU A 631 -19.98 -100.15 -8.66
#